data_AF-A0A7L2DVE1-F1
#
_entry.id   AF-A0A7L2DVE1-F1
#
_cell.length_a   1.000
_cell.length_b   1.000
_cell.length_c   1.000
_cell.angle_alpha   90.00
_cell.angle_beta   90.00
_cell.angle_gamma   90.00
#
_symmetry.space_group_name_H-M   'P 1'
#
loop_
_entity.id
_entity.type
_entity.pdbx_description
1 polymer ?
#
loop_
_entity_poly.entity_id
_entity_poly.type
_entity_poly.pdbx_seq_one_letter_code
_entity_poly.pdbx_strand_id
1 'polypeptide(L)'
;GYAGFIPFSTNNVGMTYMASVKKAMNEFDRYQLLQRNPPYTLGTRFPQTHWPDTKIYSRAGLIPSYMGFVPCLQELCGMTYGDSTRQAYQCEQSRRGRAL
;
A
#
# COMPACT_ATOMS: atom_id res chain seq x y z
N GLY A 1 20.06 -26.15 2.42
CA GLY A 1 19.10 -25.51 3.33
C GLY A 1 18.69 -24.16 2.77
N TYR A 2 17.45 -23.73 2.99
CA TYR A 2 16.97 -22.41 2.60
C TYR A 2 17.45 -21.35 3.61
N ALA A 3 18.11 -20.29 3.14
CA ALA A 3 18.71 -19.25 3.99
C ALA A 3 17.77 -18.07 4.30
N GLY A 4 16.58 -18.02 3.69
CA GLY A 4 15.65 -16.89 3.80
C GLY A 4 15.80 -15.87 2.66
N PHE A 5 14.83 -14.96 2.56
CA PHE A 5 14.89 -13.80 1.68
C PHE A 5 15.58 -12.64 2.39
N ILE A 6 16.53 -11.98 1.72
CA ILE A 6 17.23 -10.80 2.23
C ILE A 6 16.86 -9.60 1.34
N PRO A 7 16.13 -8.60 1.87
CA PRO A 7 15.75 -7.42 1.10
C PRO A 7 16.99 -6.61 0.70
N PHE A 8 16.97 -5.94 -0.46
CA PHE A 8 18.10 -5.12 -0.99
C PHE A 8 19.41 -5.88 -1.26
N SER A 9 19.41 -7.22 -1.24
CA SER A 9 20.61 -8.02 -1.52
C SER A 9 20.92 -8.17 -3.02
N THR A 10 19.94 -7.94 -3.90
CA THR A 10 20.03 -8.20 -5.35
C THR A 10 21.15 -7.44 -6.05
N ASN A 11 21.52 -6.27 -5.53
CA ASN A 11 22.52 -5.40 -6.15
C ASN A 11 23.91 -5.50 -5.47
N ASN A 12 24.09 -6.43 -4.52
CA ASN A 12 25.36 -6.63 -3.81
C ASN A 12 26.23 -7.69 -4.50
N VAL A 13 26.62 -7.42 -5.74
CA VAL A 13 27.44 -8.30 -6.57
C VAL A 13 28.91 -8.29 -6.10
N GLY A 14 29.59 -9.44 -6.16
CA GLY A 14 31.02 -9.56 -5.87
C GLY A 14 31.39 -9.53 -4.37
N MET A 15 30.40 -9.56 -3.48
CA MET A 15 30.60 -9.57 -2.03
C MET A 15 30.44 -10.97 -1.45
N THR A 16 31.14 -11.26 -0.35
CA THR A 16 30.85 -12.46 0.45
C THR A 16 29.46 -12.34 1.08
N TYR A 17 28.83 -13.47 1.38
CA TYR A 17 27.46 -13.50 1.94
C TYR A 17 27.31 -12.64 3.21
N MET A 18 28.25 -12.72 4.14
CA MET A 18 28.19 -11.92 5.38
C MET A 18 28.28 -10.42 5.11
N ALA A 19 29.12 -10.01 4.15
CA ALA A 19 29.27 -8.61 3.78
C ALA A 19 28.04 -8.11 3.00
N SER A 20 27.47 -8.93 2.11
CA SER A 20 26.29 -8.59 1.33
C SER A 20 25.04 -8.45 2.21
N VAL A 21 24.86 -9.35 3.18
CA VAL A 21 23.77 -9.29 4.18
C VAL A 21 23.91 -8.03 5.03
N LYS A 22 25.09 -7.75 5.59
CA LYS A 22 25.30 -6.57 6.43
C LYS A 22 24.99 -5.27 5.67
N LYS A 23 25.42 -5.17 4.41
CA LYS A 23 25.14 -4.02 3.54
C LYS A 23 23.63 -3.89 3.25
N ALA A 24 23.00 -5.00 2.87
CA ALA A 24 21.58 -5.05 2.55
C ALA A 24 20.69 -4.66 3.74
N MET A 25 21.01 -5.15 4.94
CA MET A 25 20.28 -4.81 6.16
C MET A 25 20.44 -3.33 6.54
N ASN A 26 21.64 -2.76 6.42
CA ASN A 26 21.85 -1.33 6.67
C ASN A 26 21.04 -0.44 5.70
N GLU A 27 20.94 -0.85 4.43
CA GLU A 27 20.16 -0.14 3.41
C GLU A 27 18.67 -0.26 3.68
N PHE A 28 18.20 -1.45 4.06
CA PHE A 28 16.84 -1.68 4.50
C PHE A 28 16.47 -0.79 5.70
N ASP A 29 17.31 -0.72 6.73
CA ASP A 29 17.05 0.09 7.93
C ASP A 29 16.95 1.59 7.60
N ARG A 30 17.83 2.10 6.73
CA ARG A 30 17.74 3.49 6.24
C ARG A 30 16.44 3.73 5.48
N TYR A 31 16.07 2.80 4.60
CA TYR A 31 14.83 2.90 3.83
C TYR A 31 13.60 2.87 4.74
N GLN A 32 13.58 2.00 5.75
CA GLN A 32 12.52 1.95 6.76
C GLN A 32 12.39 3.27 7.52
N LEU A 33 13.51 3.88 7.90
CA LEU A 33 13.52 5.17 8.58
C LEU A 33 12.97 6.29 7.70
N LEU A 34 13.33 6.33 6.42
CA LEU A 34 12.83 7.30 5.45
C LEU A 34 11.33 7.10 5.13
N GLN A 35 10.87 5.86 5.05
CA GLN A 35 9.45 5.57 4.83
C GLN A 35 8.60 5.93 6.04
N ARG A 36 9.12 5.71 7.25
CA ARG A 36 8.44 6.11 8.50
C ARG A 36 8.53 7.60 8.76
N ASN A 37 9.64 8.23 8.39
CA ASN A 37 9.94 9.64 8.62
C ASN A 37 10.37 10.27 7.29
N PRO A 38 9.42 10.52 6.36
CA PRO A 38 9.76 11.25 5.14
C PRO A 38 10.39 12.60 5.53
N PRO A 39 11.49 13.03 4.89
CA PRO A 39 12.14 14.30 5.20
C PRO A 39 11.11 15.41 4.96
N TYR A 40 10.60 15.94 6.06
CA TYR A 40 9.45 16.82 6.03
C TYR A 40 9.93 18.28 6.03
N THR A 41 9.35 19.12 5.18
CA THR A 41 9.63 20.57 5.11
C THR A 41 9.06 21.27 6.34
N LEU A 42 9.84 21.46 7.41
CA LEU A 42 9.55 22.27 8.61
C LEU A 42 8.16 22.97 8.62
N GLY A 43 7.12 22.38 9.25
CA GLY A 43 5.80 23.03 9.38
C GLY A 43 4.49 22.27 9.09
N THR A 44 4.45 21.00 8.68
CA THR A 44 3.22 20.18 8.70
C THR A 44 3.41 19.02 9.65
N ARG A 45 2.39 18.89 10.49
CA ARG A 45 2.24 17.84 11.48
C ARG A 45 2.06 16.52 10.75
N PHE A 46 2.63 15.43 11.27
CA PHE A 46 2.16 14.09 10.91
C PHE A 46 0.62 14.07 10.95
N PRO A 47 -0.08 13.44 9.99
CA PRO A 47 -1.47 13.11 10.24
C PRO A 47 -1.53 12.33 11.56
N GLN A 48 -2.43 12.76 12.46
CA GLN A 48 -2.60 12.26 13.84
C GLN A 48 -2.74 10.71 13.90
N THR A 49 -3.00 10.08 12.76
CA THR A 49 -3.11 8.65 12.59
C THR A 49 -2.21 8.22 11.43
N HIS A 50 -1.33 7.23 11.66
CA HIS A 50 -0.57 6.58 10.57
C HIS A 50 -1.49 5.83 9.58
N TRP A 51 -2.74 5.61 9.99
CA TRP A 51 -3.77 5.03 9.17
C TRP A 51 -4.32 6.12 8.26
N PRO A 52 -4.21 5.97 6.92
CA PRO A 52 -4.95 6.84 6.02
C PRO A 52 -6.44 6.76 6.36
N ASP A 53 -7.16 7.85 6.11
CA ASP A 53 -8.62 7.96 6.30
C ASP A 53 -9.31 6.61 6.00
N THR A 54 -10.13 6.09 6.92
CA THR A 54 -10.60 4.68 7.00
C THR A 54 -11.49 4.24 5.82
N LYS A 55 -11.54 5.03 4.76
CA LYS A 55 -12.39 4.85 3.59
C LYS A 55 -11.60 4.14 2.51
N ILE A 56 -11.66 2.81 2.55
CA ILE A 56 -11.15 1.93 1.50
C ILE A 56 -11.75 2.33 0.14
N TYR A 57 -13.05 2.65 0.12
CA TYR A 57 -13.76 3.07 -1.08
C TYR A 57 -13.93 4.59 -1.11
N SER A 58 -13.57 5.20 -2.24
CA SER A 58 -13.68 6.64 -2.45
C SER A 58 -14.40 6.94 -3.77
N ARG A 59 -14.93 8.17 -3.90
CA ARG A 59 -15.56 8.64 -5.13
C ARG A 59 -14.60 8.68 -6.33
N ALA A 60 -13.28 8.66 -6.10
CA ALA A 60 -12.28 8.63 -7.17
C ALA A 60 -12.13 7.24 -7.83
N GLY A 61 -12.62 6.17 -7.18
CA GLY A 61 -12.37 4.78 -7.55
C GLY A 61 -11.16 4.19 -6.81
N LEU A 62 -10.89 2.92 -7.06
CA LEU A 62 -9.74 2.20 -6.50
C LEU A 62 -8.56 2.19 -7.48
N ILE A 63 -7.35 2.06 -6.94
CA ILE A 63 -6.15 1.86 -7.75
C ILE A 63 -6.24 0.51 -8.50
N PRO A 64 -5.73 0.43 -9.74
CA PRO A 64 -5.58 -0.85 -10.43
C PRO A 64 -4.81 -1.85 -9.57
N SER A 65 -5.13 -3.14 -9.70
CA SER A 65 -4.53 -4.24 -8.93
C SER A 65 -4.80 -4.20 -7.41
N TYR A 66 -5.78 -3.45 -6.95
CA TYR A 66 -6.28 -3.62 -5.58
C TYR A 66 -6.92 -5.02 -5.44
N MET A 67 -6.34 -5.85 -4.57
CA MET A 67 -6.71 -7.26 -4.39
C MET A 67 -7.67 -7.50 -3.22
N GLY A 68 -8.11 -6.43 -2.55
CA GLY A 68 -9.09 -6.55 -1.48
C GLY A 68 -10.52 -6.71 -2.01
N PHE A 69 -11.46 -6.84 -1.08
CA PHE A 69 -12.89 -6.92 -1.42
C PHE A 69 -13.38 -5.61 -2.08
N VAL A 70 -14.28 -5.73 -3.05
CA VAL A 70 -14.96 -4.60 -3.70
C VAL A 70 -16.46 -4.88 -3.76
N PRO A 71 -17.32 -4.05 -3.13
CA PRO A 71 -18.75 -4.28 -3.10
C PRO A 71 -19.37 -4.14 -4.50
N CYS A 72 -20.39 -4.94 -4.79
CA CYS A 72 -21.11 -4.98 -6.07
C CYS A 72 -20.27 -5.30 -7.31
N LEU A 73 -18.95 -5.53 -7.21
CA LEU A 73 -18.10 -5.70 -8.38
C LEU A 73 -18.52 -6.88 -9.27
N GLN A 74 -19.09 -7.94 -8.69
CA GLN A 74 -19.59 -9.12 -9.41
C GLN A 74 -20.81 -8.82 -10.29
N GLU A 75 -21.60 -7.79 -9.95
CA GLU A 75 -22.79 -7.38 -10.69
C GLU A 75 -22.45 -6.36 -11.80
N LEU A 76 -21.21 -5.84 -11.77
CA LEU A 76 -20.73 -4.83 -12.70
C LEU A 76 -19.89 -5.47 -13.80
N CYS A 77 -20.36 -5.38 -15.04
CA CYS A 77 -19.64 -5.86 -16.22
C CYS A 77 -19.59 -4.78 -17.32
N GLY A 78 -18.67 -4.93 -18.28
CA GLY A 78 -18.56 -4.02 -19.44
C GLY A 78 -17.90 -2.67 -19.16
N MET A 79 -17.35 -2.46 -17.98
CA MET A 79 -16.68 -1.22 -17.57
C MET A 79 -15.21 -1.44 -17.26
N THR A 80 -14.43 -0.35 -17.27
CA THR A 80 -13.05 -0.38 -16.77
C THR A 80 -13.03 -0.58 -15.26
N TYR A 81 -11.92 -1.10 -14.72
CA TYR A 81 -11.76 -1.29 -13.28
C TYR A 81 -11.99 0.02 -12.49
N GLY A 82 -11.51 1.14 -13.01
CA GLY A 82 -11.71 2.46 -12.40
C GLY A 82 -13.18 2.86 -12.32
N ASP A 83 -13.94 2.61 -13.39
CA ASP A 83 -15.37 2.97 -13.43
C ASP A 83 -16.21 2.04 -12.55
N SER A 84 -15.95 0.73 -12.60
CA SER A 84 -16.64 -0.25 -11.72
C SER A 84 -16.42 0.07 -10.24
N THR A 85 -15.21 0.50 -9.86
CA THR A 85 -14.89 0.81 -8.46
C THR A 85 -15.44 2.15 -7.99
N ARG A 86 -15.71 3.11 -8.90
CA ARG A 86 -16.49 4.32 -8.60
C ARG A 86 -17.95 4.01 -8.34
N GLN A 87 -18.52 3.04 -9.06
CA GLN A 87 -19.88 2.58 -8.79
C GLN A 87 -19.96 1.76 -7.49
N ALA A 88 -18.94 0.94 -7.20
CA ALA A 88 -18.81 0.22 -5.93
C ALA A 88 -18.84 1.16 -4.71
N TYR A 89 -18.28 2.36 -4.82
CA TYR A 89 -18.38 3.39 -3.77
C TYR A 89 -19.84 3.76 -3.45
N GLN A 90 -20.71 3.90 -4.47
CA GLN A 90 -22.13 4.20 -4.25
C GLN A 90 -22.84 3.06 -3.52
N CYS A 91 -22.57 1.82 -3.94
CA CYS A 91 -23.05 0.62 -3.25
C CYS A 91 -22.65 0.60 -1.77
N GLU A 92 -21.42 0.98 -1.47
CA GLU A 92 -20.92 0.99 -0.10
C GLU A 92 -21.66 2.01 0.78
N GLN A 93 -21.94 3.19 0.23
CA GLN A 93 -22.72 4.22 0.91
C GLN A 93 -24.16 3.78 1.15
N SER A 94 -24.80 3.15 0.17
CA SER A 94 -26.13 2.56 0.34
C SER A 94 -26.15 1.47 1.41
N ARG A 95 -25.12 0.61 1.46
CA ARG A 95 -24.99 -0.43 2.50
C ARG A 95 -24.84 0.18 3.89
N ARG A 96 -24.02 1.23 4.04
CA ARG A 96 -23.88 1.96 5.32
C ARG A 96 -25.18 2.64 5.74
N GLY A 97 -25.88 3.27 4.81
CA GLY A 97 -27.16 3.94 5.08
C GLY A 97 -28.27 2.99 5.51
N ARG A 98 -28.21 1.71 5.14
CA ARG A 98 -29.15 0.66 5.58
C ARG A 98 -28.79 0.01 6.92
N ALA A 99 -27.56 0.21 7.40
CA ALA A 99 -27.07 -0.37 8.65
C ALA A 99 -27.28 0.55 9.86
N LEU A 100 -27.88 1.73 9.64
CA LEU A 100 -28.29 2.73 10.62
C LEU A 100 -29.81 2.72 10.77
#